data_AF-A0A4Q3GVZ5-F1
#
_entry.id   AF-A0A4Q3GVZ5-F1
#
_cell.length_a   1.000
_cell.length_b   1.000
_cell.length_c   1.000
_cell.angle_alpha   90.00
_cell.angle_beta   90.00
_cell.angle_gamma   90.00
#
_symmetry.space_group_name_H-M   'P 1'
#
loop_
_entity.id
_entity.type
_entity.pdbx_description
1 polymer ?
#
loop_
_entity_poly.entity_id
_entity_poly.type
_entity_poly.pdbx_seq_one_letter_code
_entity_poly.pdbx_strand_id
1 'polypeptide(L)'
;MAASLKLEGFEGTRVETGAIDVSMHRDDLHTRKRIWPVQPTRLPHDLSEKTLILTDDVLFSGRTIRAALDAISSFGRPPRIQLAVLIDRGHRELPIRADYVGKNLPTAYEQRVFVRFQNVDGETDAVWIEKA
;
A
#
# COMPACT_ATOMS: atom_id res chain seq x y z
N MET A 1 -9.21 -9.26 1.49
CA MET A 1 -9.92 -10.54 1.32
C MET A 1 -9.30 -11.43 0.24
N ALA A 2 -9.19 -11.01 -1.04
CA ALA A 2 -8.57 -11.85 -2.08
C ALA A 2 -7.12 -12.28 -1.77
N ALA A 3 -6.32 -11.38 -1.18
CA ALA A 3 -4.94 -11.69 -0.75
C ALA A 3 -4.87 -12.78 0.33
N SER A 4 -5.78 -12.74 1.33
CA SER A 4 -5.86 -13.73 2.43
C SER A 4 -6.07 -15.15 1.90
N LEU A 5 -7.01 -15.31 0.96
CA LEU A 5 -7.36 -16.61 0.38
C LEU A 5 -6.21 -17.18 -0.47
N LYS A 6 -5.48 -16.33 -1.20
CA LYS A 6 -4.29 -16.77 -1.94
C LYS A 6 -3.19 -17.24 -1.00
N LEU A 7 -2.91 -16.51 0.09
CA LEU A 7 -1.89 -16.89 1.08
C LEU A 7 -2.24 -18.22 1.79
N GLU A 8 -3.50 -18.41 2.15
CA GLU A 8 -3.98 -19.67 2.73
C GLU A 8 -3.76 -20.86 1.78
N GLY A 9 -3.91 -20.66 0.47
CA GLY A 9 -3.60 -21.69 -0.52
C GLY A 9 -2.12 -22.08 -0.61
N PHE A 10 -1.19 -21.21 -0.18
CA PHE A 10 0.24 -21.49 -0.17
C PHE A 10 0.74 -22.09 1.14
N GLU A 11 0.30 -21.58 2.29
CA GLU A 11 0.82 -21.98 3.61
C GLU A 11 -0.20 -22.69 4.50
N GLY A 12 -1.44 -22.90 4.04
CA GLY A 12 -2.50 -23.52 4.83
C GLY A 12 -2.97 -22.68 6.02
N THR A 13 -2.50 -21.43 6.13
CA THR A 13 -2.80 -20.53 7.24
C THR A 13 -3.55 -19.31 6.74
N ARG A 14 -4.70 -19.04 7.36
CA ARG A 14 -5.51 -17.86 7.04
C ARG A 14 -4.96 -16.62 7.72
N VAL A 15 -4.52 -15.65 6.92
CA VAL A 15 -4.01 -14.37 7.42
C VAL A 15 -5.15 -13.36 7.50
N GLU A 16 -5.30 -12.69 8.65
CA GLU A 16 -6.26 -11.60 8.80
C GLU A 16 -5.90 -10.42 7.88
N THR A 17 -6.89 -9.85 7.20
CA THR A 17 -6.67 -8.69 6.30
C THR A 17 -7.57 -7.53 6.67
N GLY A 18 -7.03 -6.33 6.57
CA GLY A 18 -7.76 -5.08 6.71
C GLY A 18 -7.55 -4.14 5.51
N ALA A 19 -8.17 -2.97 5.60
CA ALA A 19 -7.97 -1.86 4.67
C ALA A 19 -7.83 -0.56 5.49
N ILE A 20 -6.91 0.31 5.09
CA ILE A 20 -6.69 1.61 5.72
C ILE A 20 -7.01 2.68 4.67
N ASP A 21 -7.95 3.56 4.98
CA ASP A 21 -8.09 4.78 4.20
C ASP A 21 -7.11 5.83 4.69
N VAL A 22 -6.16 6.18 3.82
CA VAL A 22 -5.15 7.20 4.09
C VAL A 22 -5.57 8.58 3.58
N SER A 23 -6.73 8.71 2.95
CA SER A 23 -7.15 9.94 2.27
C SER A 23 -7.07 11.18 3.17
N MET A 24 -7.43 11.06 4.45
CA MET A 24 -7.42 12.15 5.44
C MET A 24 -6.04 12.38 6.10
N HIS A 25 -5.09 11.48 5.91
CA HIS A 25 -3.78 11.50 6.58
C HIS A 25 -2.63 11.95 5.67
N ARG A 26 -2.90 12.25 4.40
CA ARG A 26 -1.87 12.71 3.48
C ARG A 26 -1.61 14.21 3.66
N ASP A 27 -0.34 14.57 3.71
CA ASP A 27 0.16 15.93 3.94
C ASP A 27 0.03 16.86 2.72
N ASP A 28 -0.24 16.30 1.55
CA ASP A 28 -0.45 16.99 0.27
C ASP A 28 -1.92 17.36 -0.01
N LEU A 29 -2.82 17.21 0.99
CA LEU A 29 -4.26 17.46 0.87
C LEU A 29 -4.61 18.81 0.22
N HIS A 30 -3.85 19.86 0.53
CA HIS A 30 -4.07 21.22 0.00
C HIS A 30 -3.72 21.39 -1.48
N THR A 31 -2.91 20.48 -2.04
CA THR A 31 -2.44 20.57 -3.44
C THR A 31 -3.22 19.67 -4.40
N ARG A 32 -4.17 18.87 -3.90
CA ARG A 32 -4.95 17.97 -4.76
C ARG A 32 -6.09 18.67 -5.50
N LYS A 33 -6.16 18.41 -6.80
CA LYS A 33 -7.31 18.78 -7.65
C LYS A 33 -8.53 17.87 -7.46
N ARG A 34 -8.40 16.71 -6.79
CA ARG A 34 -9.47 15.71 -6.62
C ARG A 34 -9.50 15.18 -5.19
N ILE A 35 -10.63 15.39 -4.51
CA ILE A 35 -10.94 14.78 -3.21
C ILE A 35 -11.57 13.42 -3.51
N TRP A 36 -10.94 12.34 -3.03
CA TRP A 36 -11.53 11.01 -3.10
C TRP A 36 -12.51 10.82 -1.93
N PRO A 37 -13.64 10.13 -2.13
CA PRO A 37 -14.57 9.85 -1.04
C PRO A 37 -13.89 8.97 0.01
N VAL A 38 -13.97 9.39 1.26
CA VAL A 38 -13.42 8.69 2.43
C VAL A 38 -14.01 7.27 2.47
N GLN A 39 -13.13 6.29 2.63
CA GLN A 39 -13.49 4.89 2.80
C GLN A 39 -13.34 4.49 4.27
N PRO A 40 -14.17 3.56 4.79
CA PRO A 40 -14.02 3.11 6.16
C PRO A 40 -12.72 2.30 6.32
N THR A 41 -11.84 2.74 7.21
CA THR A 41 -10.72 1.91 7.70
C THR A 41 -11.29 0.70 8.45
N ARG A 42 -10.89 -0.50 8.02
CA ARG A 42 -11.30 -1.78 8.60
C ARG A 42 -10.05 -2.56 8.95
N LEU A 43 -9.65 -2.53 10.21
CA LEU A 43 -8.53 -3.33 10.71
C LEU A 43 -9.07 -4.46 11.60
N PRO A 44 -8.36 -5.60 11.69
CA PRO A 44 -8.67 -6.62 12.69
C PRO A 44 -8.66 -6.01 14.10
N HIS A 45 -9.50 -6.55 14.98
CA HIS A 45 -9.52 -6.11 16.38
C HIS A 45 -8.22 -6.57 17.05
N ASP A 46 -7.54 -5.60 17.66
CA ASP A 46 -6.24 -5.71 18.35
C ASP A 46 -5.04 -6.03 17.44
N LEU A 47 -4.12 -5.06 17.39
CA LEU A 47 -2.83 -5.14 16.67
C LEU A 47 -1.65 -5.43 17.61
N SER A 48 -1.85 -5.44 18.93
CA SER A 48 -0.78 -5.30 19.94
C SER A 48 0.22 -6.46 19.96
N GLU A 49 -0.15 -7.63 19.45
CA GLU A 49 0.70 -8.83 19.39
C GLU A 49 0.93 -9.33 17.96
N LYS A 50 0.61 -8.52 16.95
CA LYS A 50 0.62 -8.93 15.54
C LYS A 50 1.66 -8.15 14.74
N THR A 51 2.43 -8.85 13.91
CA THR A 51 3.22 -8.18 12.86
C THR A 51 2.26 -7.67 11.79
N LEU A 52 2.26 -6.36 11.56
CA LEU A 52 1.42 -5.73 10.56
C LEU A 52 2.22 -5.55 9.27
N ILE A 53 1.72 -6.09 8.16
CA ILE A 53 2.32 -5.88 6.83
C ILE A 53 1.43 -4.90 6.06
N LEU A 54 1.92 -3.69 5.84
CA LEU A 54 1.34 -2.74 4.92
C LEU A 54 1.60 -3.18 3.49
N THR A 55 0.59 -3.05 2.63
CA THR A 55 0.70 -3.41 1.22
C THR A 55 0.30 -2.23 0.33
N ASP A 56 1.13 -1.91 -0.65
CA ASP A 56 0.83 -0.88 -1.66
C ASP A 56 1.23 -1.39 -3.05
N ASP A 57 0.62 -0.85 -4.10
CA ASP A 57 0.93 -1.27 -5.47
C ASP A 57 2.29 -0.69 -5.94
N VAL A 58 2.50 0.61 -5.74
CA VAL A 58 3.69 1.33 -6.20
C VAL A 58 4.23 2.22 -5.10
N LEU A 59 5.47 1.94 -4.67
CA LEU A 59 6.19 2.81 -3.75
C LEU A 59 6.96 3.91 -4.50
N PHE A 60 6.52 5.16 -4.31
CA PHE A 60 7.10 6.37 -4.90
C PHE A 60 7.74 7.27 -3.82
N SER A 61 7.16 8.43 -3.49
CA SER A 61 7.72 9.36 -2.50
C SER A 61 7.73 8.83 -1.06
N GLY A 62 6.84 7.88 -0.75
CA GLY A 62 6.64 7.30 0.59
C GLY A 62 5.53 7.98 1.41
N ARG A 63 4.94 9.09 0.92
CA ARG A 63 3.89 9.84 1.67
C ARG A 63 2.62 9.04 1.94
N THR A 64 2.19 8.18 1.01
CA THR A 64 1.06 7.25 1.22
C THR A 64 1.30 6.33 2.42
N ILE A 65 2.51 5.78 2.54
CA ILE A 65 2.87 4.89 3.65
C ILE A 65 3.00 5.67 4.96
N ARG A 66 3.58 6.87 4.92
CA ARG A 66 3.64 7.74 6.11
C ARG A 66 2.24 8.00 6.68
N ALA A 67 1.29 8.34 5.81
CA ALA A 67 -0.11 8.54 6.16
C ALA A 67 -0.76 7.27 6.73
N ALA A 68 -0.44 6.09 6.18
CA ALA A 68 -0.90 4.81 6.73
C ALA A 68 -0.36 4.55 8.15
N LEU A 69 0.92 4.82 8.39
CA LEU A 69 1.54 4.68 9.71
C LEU A 69 0.88 5.61 10.74
N ASP A 70 0.55 6.85 10.36
CA ASP A 70 -0.20 7.77 11.24
C ASP A 70 -1.61 7.23 11.53
N ALA A 71 -2.32 6.74 10.52
CA ALA A 71 -3.64 6.15 10.71
C ALA A 71 -3.58 4.97 11.69
N ILE A 72 -2.64 4.03 11.51
CA ILE A 72 -2.46 2.84 12.36
C ILE A 72 -2.23 3.21 13.83
N SER A 73 -1.51 4.30 14.10
CA SER A 73 -1.23 4.73 15.47
C SER A 73 -2.50 5.01 16.29
N SER A 74 -3.63 5.27 15.62
CA SER A 74 -4.94 5.47 16.25
C SER A 74 -5.68 4.16 16.58
N PHE A 75 -5.26 3.03 15.99
CA PHE A 75 -5.91 1.71 16.14
C PHE A 75 -5.14 0.75 17.04
N GLY A 76 -3.87 1.00 17.31
CA GLY A 76 -3.06 0.16 18.18
C GLY A 76 -1.56 0.37 17.98
N ARG A 77 -0.76 -0.45 18.66
CA ARG A 77 0.71 -0.39 18.60
C ARG A 77 1.25 -1.78 18.29
N PRO A 78 1.27 -2.20 17.01
CA PRO A 78 1.86 -3.48 16.65
C PRO A 78 3.36 -3.49 17.00
N PRO A 79 3.92 -4.63 17.44
CA PRO A 79 5.33 -4.76 17.80
C PRO A 79 6.25 -4.60 16.58
N ARG A 80 5.71 -4.82 15.38
CA ARG A 80 6.42 -4.68 14.11
C ARG A 80 5.47 -4.24 13.01
N ILE A 81 5.91 -3.29 12.21
CA ILE A 81 5.27 -2.90 10.95
C ILE A 81 6.28 -3.14 9.83
N GLN A 82 5.84 -3.84 8.78
CA GLN A 82 6.61 -4.07 7.57
C GLN A 82 5.85 -3.52 6.36
N LEU A 83 6.55 -3.34 5.25
CA LEU A 83 5.99 -2.86 3.99
C LEU A 83 6.30 -3.82 2.84
N ALA A 84 5.25 -4.29 2.17
CA ALA A 84 5.33 -5.06 0.94
C ALA A 84 4.77 -4.25 -0.22
N VAL A 85 5.53 -4.12 -1.31
CA VAL A 85 5.12 -3.36 -2.50
C VAL A 85 5.31 -4.21 -3.75
N LEU A 86 4.39 -4.07 -4.72
CA LEU A 86 4.58 -4.76 -6.00
C LEU A 86 5.72 -4.12 -6.78
N ILE A 87 5.72 -2.79 -6.91
CA ILE A 87 6.75 -2.03 -7.62
C ILE A 87 7.38 -0.99 -6.70
N ASP A 88 8.71 -0.96 -6.69
CA ASP A 88 9.48 0.15 -6.17
C ASP A 88 10.03 0.98 -7.34
N ARG A 89 9.57 2.23 -7.46
CA ARG A 89 9.99 3.12 -8.55
C ARG A 89 11.03 4.18 -8.17
N GLY A 90 11.54 4.13 -6.94
CA GLY A 90 12.48 5.11 -6.39
C GLY A 90 11.86 6.47 -6.04
N HIS A 91 12.68 7.53 -6.08
CA HIS A 91 12.30 8.93 -5.81
C HIS A 91 11.71 9.17 -4.41
N ARG A 92 12.35 8.59 -3.39
CA ARG A 92 11.94 8.77 -2.00
C ARG A 92 12.09 10.22 -1.56
N GLU A 93 11.06 10.73 -0.92
CA GLU A 93 11.08 12.02 -0.21
C GLU A 93 11.07 11.83 1.31
N LEU A 94 10.72 10.63 1.76
CA LEU A 94 10.75 10.20 3.15
C LEU A 94 11.67 8.99 3.29
N PRO A 95 12.31 8.78 4.46
CA PRO A 95 13.20 7.63 4.71
C PRO A 95 12.40 6.33 4.93
N ILE A 96 11.53 5.99 3.97
CA ILE A 96 10.65 4.83 3.99
C ILE A 96 11.13 3.85 2.91
N ARG A 97 11.40 2.62 3.32
CA ARG A 97 11.81 1.52 2.46
C ARG A 97 10.84 0.35 2.64
N ALA A 98 10.57 -0.38 1.55
CA ALA A 98 9.84 -1.64 1.63
C ALA A 98 10.76 -2.77 2.07
N ASP A 99 10.24 -3.65 2.93
CA ASP A 99 10.87 -4.90 3.32
C ASP A 99 10.76 -5.94 2.19
N TYR A 100 9.64 -5.92 1.47
CA TYR A 100 9.35 -6.82 0.36
C TYR A 100 9.05 -6.02 -0.90
N VAL A 101 9.80 -6.28 -1.97
CA VAL A 101 9.65 -5.59 -3.26
C VAL A 101 9.47 -6.64 -4.34
N GLY A 102 8.37 -6.59 -5.08
CA GLY A 102 8.16 -7.45 -6.25
C GLY A 102 9.17 -7.12 -7.36
N LYS A 103 9.25 -5.85 -7.77
CA LYS A 103 10.24 -5.39 -8.75
C LYS A 103 10.71 -3.96 -8.48
N ASN A 104 12.03 -3.76 -8.55
CA ASN A 104 12.62 -2.42 -8.65
C ASN A 104 12.59 -1.97 -10.11
N LEU A 105 12.00 -0.80 -10.36
CA LEU A 105 11.80 -0.25 -11.68
C LEU A 105 12.30 1.21 -11.71
N PRO A 106 13.56 1.45 -12.13
CA PRO A 106 14.06 2.80 -12.27
C PRO A 106 13.19 3.59 -13.24
N THR A 107 12.75 4.78 -12.83
CA THR A 107 11.89 5.67 -13.64
C THR A 107 12.45 7.07 -13.66
N ALA A 108 12.17 7.84 -14.72
CA ALA A 108 12.25 9.30 -14.67
C ALA A 108 11.12 9.87 -13.81
N TYR A 109 11.27 11.11 -13.34
CA TYR A 109 10.29 11.74 -12.46
C TYR A 109 8.94 11.97 -13.19
N GLU A 110 9.00 12.30 -14.48
CA GLU A 110 7.84 12.54 -15.35
C GLU A 110 7.14 11.24 -15.78
N GLN A 111 7.76 10.08 -15.55
CA GLN A 111 7.12 8.82 -15.86
C GLN A 111 6.07 8.45 -14.79
N ARG A 112 5.04 7.72 -15.18
CA ARG A 112 4.06 7.12 -14.27
C ARG A 112 4.06 5.62 -14.45
N VAL A 113 4.00 4.91 -13.32
CA VAL A 113 3.83 3.46 -13.27
C VAL A 113 2.35 3.19 -13.08
N PHE A 114 1.79 2.34 -13.92
CA PHE A 114 0.43 1.86 -13.81
C PHE A 114 0.45 0.39 -13.44
N VAL A 115 -0.43 0.01 -12.52
CA VAL A 115 -0.65 -1.36 -12.09
C VAL A 115 -2.12 -1.67 -12.32
N ARG A 116 -2.39 -2.82 -12.92
CA ARG A 116 -3.74 -3.31 -13.18
C ARG A 116 -3.89 -4.71 -12.60
N PHE A 117 -5.01 -4.91 -11.92
CA PHE A 117 -5.34 -6.19 -11.30
C PHE A 117 -6.63 -6.73 -11.91
N GLN A 118 -6.60 -7.94 -12.44
CA GLN A 118 -7.73 -8.58 -13.11
C GLN A 118 -8.98 -8.68 -12.23
N ASN A 119 -8.80 -8.90 -10.93
CA ASN A 119 -9.89 -8.96 -9.96
C ASN A 119 -10.48 -7.59 -9.61
N VAL A 120 -9.91 -6.49 -10.11
CA VAL A 120 -10.41 -5.12 -9.94
C VAL A 120 -10.95 -4.59 -11.27
N ASP A 121 -10.19 -4.76 -12.35
CA ASP A 121 -10.42 -4.11 -13.64
C ASP A 121 -11.04 -5.04 -14.70
N GLY A 122 -11.10 -6.36 -14.46
CA GLY A 122 -11.63 -7.35 -15.40
C GLY A 122 -10.72 -7.69 -16.59
N GLU A 123 -9.56 -7.05 -16.70
CA GLU A 123 -8.55 -7.28 -17.73
C GLU A 123 -7.28 -7.94 -17.17
N THR A 124 -6.49 -8.59 -18.01
CA THR A 124 -5.25 -9.27 -17.59
C THR A 124 -4.33 -8.38 -16.75
N ASP A 125 -3.80 -8.95 -15.67
CA ASP A 125 -2.81 -8.33 -14.80
C ASP A 125 -1.67 -7.72 -15.61
N ALA A 126 -1.34 -6.45 -15.33
CA ALA A 126 -0.30 -5.74 -16.06
C ALA A 126 0.38 -4.67 -15.22
N VAL A 127 1.65 -4.42 -15.53
CA VAL A 127 2.41 -3.26 -15.05
C VAL A 127 3.08 -2.60 -16.25
N TRP A 128 2.86 -1.30 -16.43
CA TRP A 128 3.47 -0.55 -17.53
C TRP A 128 3.88 0.87 -17.10
N ILE A 129 4.69 1.51 -17.94
CA ILE A 129 5.20 2.87 -17.70
C ILE A 129 4.79 3.77 -18.86
N GLU A 130 4.30 4.96 -18.56
CA GLU A 130 4.01 6.01 -19.55
C GLU A 130 4.69 7.32 -19.16
N LYS A 131 4.86 8.25 -20.11
CA LYS A 131 5.22 9.64 -19.82
C LYS A 131 3.95 10.40 -19.46
N ALA A 132 3.96 11.09 -18.32
CA ALA A 132 2.83 11.89 -17.83
C ALA A 132 2.62 13.19 -18.63
#